data_AF-A0A495ZAL7-F1
#
_entry.id   AF-A0A495ZAL7-F1
#
_cell.length_a   1.000
_cell.length_b   1.000
_cell.length_c   1.000
_cell.angle_alpha   90.00
_cell.angle_beta   90.00
_cell.angle_gamma   90.00
#
_symmetry.space_group_name_H-M   'P 1'
#
loop_
_entity.id
_entity.type
_entity.pdbx_description
1 polymer ?
#
loop_
_entity_poly.entity_id
_entity_poly.type
_entity_poly.pdbx_seq_one_letter_code
_entity_poly.pdbx_strand_id
1 'polypeptide(L)'
;MNILEHAQELINEIQNRLEENERTAEESVERIQNEIEEHRNAAEEQIEKIQNQIHQEAESAEEEIRRLHDGLEEHRRTVEEQIQKLQEESEEYAHKIEEDVERIQERLEQTRENAEDQIERIHEKIEQDAKAAEEQIERIREKAEEYRDNSDERIERIRERIEELRDAAENRTERFHFETDTWVEEHNIPNSPQSLIRRFDAKYDARHAATTVSNSYVMNGVEVLKYSGKLLPLTEMDERYPRSEWLQIFVDKNIPIENLEDYCRCLNARDMLIRIQKKPDVWTSGLFEIPPMEDWETYQEAYINQLTNPDRSPHV
;
A
#
# COMPACT_ATOMS: atom_id res chain seq x y z
N MET A 1 125.05 62.09 -131.59
CA MET A 1 124.13 61.03 -131.13
C MET A 1 123.05 60.90 -132.21
N ASN A 2 123.07 59.79 -132.94
CA ASN A 2 122.20 59.52 -134.09
C ASN A 2 120.82 59.04 -133.60
N ILE A 3 119.73 59.35 -134.32
CA ILE A 3 118.36 58.92 -133.96
C ILE A 3 118.29 57.39 -133.76
N LEU A 4 119.09 56.65 -134.53
CA LEU A 4 119.23 55.20 -134.44
C LEU A 4 119.88 54.72 -133.13
N GLU A 5 120.88 55.44 -132.59
CA GLU A 5 121.49 55.11 -131.30
C GLU A 5 120.49 55.31 -130.15
N HIS A 6 119.76 56.42 -130.17
CA HIS A 6 118.76 56.73 -129.15
C HIS A 6 117.57 55.75 -129.18
N ALA A 7 117.13 55.34 -130.38
CA ALA A 7 116.11 54.31 -130.53
C ALA A 7 116.58 52.94 -130.00
N GLN A 8 117.85 52.59 -130.20
CA GLN A 8 118.43 51.34 -129.70
C GLN A 8 118.58 51.35 -128.17
N GLU A 9 118.99 52.48 -127.58
CA GLU A 9 118.98 52.67 -126.12
C GLU A 9 117.58 52.50 -125.53
N LEU A 10 116.56 53.13 -126.13
CA LEU A 10 115.16 52.99 -125.69
C LEU A 10 114.65 51.55 -125.81
N ILE A 11 115.01 50.83 -126.88
CA ILE A 11 114.65 49.41 -127.04
C ILE A 11 115.29 48.57 -125.94
N ASN A 12 116.58 48.77 -125.66
CA ASN A 12 117.29 48.04 -124.61
C ASN A 12 116.71 48.37 -123.22
N GLU A 13 116.34 49.62 -122.96
CA GLU A 13 115.71 50.03 -121.70
C GLU A 13 114.30 49.46 -121.54
N ILE A 14 113.50 49.41 -122.61
CA ILE A 14 112.19 48.75 -122.63
C ILE A 14 112.36 47.25 -122.39
N GLN A 15 113.31 46.59 -123.05
CA GLN A 15 113.60 45.16 -122.88
C GLN A 15 113.98 44.84 -121.44
N ASN A 16 114.93 45.59 -120.86
CA ASN A 16 115.32 45.42 -119.46
C ASN A 16 114.15 45.61 -118.49
N ARG A 17 113.30 46.63 -118.72
CA ARG A 17 112.08 46.84 -117.91
C ARG A 17 111.05 45.72 -118.09
N LEU A 18 110.97 45.13 -119.27
CA LEU A 18 110.05 44.03 -119.54
C LEU A 18 110.51 42.75 -118.82
N GLU A 19 111.81 42.43 -118.90
CA GLU A 19 112.42 41.32 -118.17
C GLU A 19 112.32 41.50 -116.66
N GLU A 20 112.54 42.73 -116.16
CA GLU A 20 112.40 43.04 -114.73
C GLU A 20 110.93 42.93 -114.26
N ASN A 21 109.97 43.39 -115.07
CA ASN A 21 108.55 43.22 -114.81
C ASN A 21 108.12 41.75 -114.85
N GLU A 22 108.63 40.97 -115.80
CA GLU A 22 108.36 39.54 -115.93
C GLU A 22 108.86 38.79 -114.70
N ARG A 23 110.12 39.00 -114.31
CA ARG A 23 110.67 38.43 -113.08
C ARG A 23 109.88 38.82 -111.83
N THR A 24 109.48 40.10 -111.71
CA THR A 24 108.68 40.58 -110.58
C THR A 24 107.27 39.95 -110.56
N ALA A 25 106.69 39.72 -111.74
CA ALA A 25 105.40 39.04 -111.87
C ALA A 25 105.52 37.56 -111.51
N GLU A 26 106.56 36.87 -111.95
CA GLU A 26 106.86 35.48 -111.59
C GLU A 26 107.04 35.32 -110.08
N GLU A 27 107.88 36.15 -109.45
CA GLU A 27 108.07 36.17 -107.99
C GLU A 27 106.76 36.44 -107.24
N SER A 28 105.89 37.30 -107.79
CA SER A 28 104.58 37.58 -107.20
C SER A 28 103.60 36.42 -107.35
N VAL A 29 103.59 35.75 -108.51
CA VAL A 29 102.78 34.56 -108.76
C VAL A 29 103.22 33.42 -107.86
N GLU A 30 104.52 33.17 -107.73
CA GLU A 30 105.06 32.12 -106.87
C GLU A 30 104.67 32.37 -105.39
N ARG A 31 104.80 33.61 -104.91
CA ARG A 31 104.37 33.98 -103.57
C ARG A 31 102.88 33.78 -103.36
N ILE A 32 102.03 34.21 -104.31
CA ILE A 32 100.58 34.01 -104.23
C ILE A 32 100.24 32.52 -104.22
N GLN A 33 100.91 31.70 -105.03
CA GLN A 33 100.72 30.25 -105.04
C GLN A 33 101.08 29.62 -103.70
N ASN A 34 102.20 30.02 -103.10
CA ASN A 34 102.60 29.55 -101.77
C ASN A 34 101.60 29.97 -100.69
N GLU A 35 101.14 31.23 -100.69
CA GLU A 35 100.12 31.73 -99.75
C GLU A 35 98.79 30.97 -99.92
N ILE A 36 98.37 30.69 -101.16
CA ILE A 36 97.17 29.89 -101.45
C ILE A 36 97.31 28.47 -100.91
N GLU A 37 98.46 27.83 -101.11
CA GLU A 37 98.72 26.46 -100.64
C GLU A 37 98.74 26.40 -99.10
N GLU A 38 99.38 27.38 -98.44
CA GLU A 38 99.37 27.52 -96.98
C GLU A 38 97.94 27.71 -96.44
N HIS A 39 97.17 28.62 -97.03
CA HIS A 39 95.78 28.85 -96.63
C HIS A 39 94.89 27.64 -96.88
N ARG A 40 95.12 26.91 -97.98
CA ARG A 40 94.39 25.69 -98.30
C ARG A 40 94.68 24.60 -97.26
N ASN A 41 95.94 24.36 -96.94
CA ASN A 41 96.34 23.36 -95.94
C ASN A 41 95.76 23.70 -94.55
N ALA A 42 95.83 24.97 -94.14
CA ALA A 42 95.24 25.43 -92.88
C ALA A 42 93.71 25.26 -92.86
N ALA A 43 93.02 25.50 -93.99
CA ALA A 43 91.59 25.28 -94.09
C ALA A 43 91.23 23.78 -94.06
N GLU A 44 92.00 22.93 -94.72
CA GLU A 44 91.82 21.46 -94.70
C GLU A 44 91.98 20.92 -93.26
N GLU A 45 93.02 21.33 -92.52
CA GLU A 45 93.20 20.97 -91.10
C GLU A 45 92.03 21.44 -90.21
N GLN A 46 91.54 22.66 -90.42
CA GLN A 46 90.39 23.17 -89.67
C GLN A 46 89.11 22.40 -89.99
N ILE A 47 88.88 22.06 -91.26
CA ILE A 47 87.73 21.26 -91.68
C ILE A 47 87.79 19.88 -91.01
N GLU A 48 88.94 19.20 -91.03
CA GLU A 48 89.10 17.90 -90.38
C GLU A 48 88.84 17.98 -88.88
N LYS A 49 89.34 19.02 -88.21
CA LYS A 49 89.07 19.25 -86.78
C LYS A 49 87.59 19.44 -86.49
N ILE A 50 86.90 20.26 -87.29
CA ILE A 50 85.46 20.51 -87.15
C ILE A 50 84.66 19.22 -87.40
N GLN A 51 85.02 18.45 -88.42
CA GLN A 51 84.37 17.17 -88.73
C GLN A 51 84.49 16.18 -87.57
N ASN A 52 85.69 16.07 -86.98
CA ASN A 52 85.92 15.21 -85.82
C ASN A 52 85.12 15.67 -84.59
N GLN A 53 85.05 16.98 -84.33
CA GLN A 53 84.24 17.54 -83.24
C GLN A 53 82.75 17.27 -83.44
N ILE A 54 82.23 17.54 -84.64
CA ILE A 54 80.82 17.27 -84.98
C ILE A 54 80.50 15.79 -84.81
N HIS A 55 81.40 14.89 -85.24
CA HIS A 55 81.20 13.45 -85.10
C HIS A 55 81.14 13.02 -83.64
N GLN A 56 82.07 13.48 -82.80
CA GLN A 56 82.10 13.18 -81.37
C GLN A 56 80.88 13.73 -80.63
N GLU A 57 80.47 14.96 -80.94
CA GLU A 57 79.27 15.57 -80.35
C GLU A 57 78.01 14.82 -80.76
N ALA A 58 77.91 14.39 -82.03
CA ALA A 58 76.79 13.60 -82.52
C ALA A 58 76.70 12.23 -81.81
N GLU A 59 77.82 11.51 -81.69
CA GLU A 59 77.85 10.22 -80.98
C GLU A 59 77.46 10.37 -79.50
N SER A 60 77.98 11.41 -78.84
CA SER A 60 77.65 11.70 -77.43
C SER A 60 76.16 12.03 -77.27
N ALA A 61 75.59 12.85 -78.17
CA ALA A 61 74.19 13.21 -78.13
C ALA A 61 73.28 11.99 -78.39
N GLU A 62 73.65 11.12 -79.33
CA GLU A 62 72.91 9.88 -79.58
C GLU A 62 72.92 8.93 -78.38
N GLU A 63 74.05 8.84 -77.66
CA GLU A 63 74.14 8.00 -76.47
C GLU A 63 73.31 8.58 -75.31
N GLU A 64 73.31 9.90 -75.12
CA GLU A 64 72.47 10.56 -74.12
C GLU A 64 70.97 10.40 -74.43
N ILE A 65 70.57 10.57 -75.69
CA ILE A 65 69.20 10.33 -76.15
C ILE A 65 68.78 8.88 -75.88
N ARG A 66 69.65 7.90 -76.16
CA ARG A 66 69.38 6.49 -75.86
C ARG A 66 69.18 6.25 -74.36
N ARG A 67 70.07 6.77 -73.51
CA ARG A 67 69.94 6.64 -72.04
C ARG A 67 68.65 7.28 -71.51
N LEU A 68 68.29 8.45 -72.01
CA LEU A 68 67.05 9.13 -71.62
C LEU A 68 65.82 8.34 -72.07
N HIS A 69 65.83 7.81 -73.29
CA HIS A 69 64.76 6.97 -73.81
C HIS A 69 64.57 5.71 -72.94
N ASP A 70 65.65 5.00 -72.65
CA ASP A 70 65.59 3.77 -71.85
C ASP A 70 65.13 4.05 -70.41
N GLY A 71 65.60 5.14 -69.81
CA GLY A 71 65.15 5.57 -68.48
C GLY A 71 63.67 5.97 -68.44
N LEU A 72 63.17 6.65 -69.49
CA LEU A 72 61.76 6.97 -69.63
C LEU A 72 60.89 5.72 -69.80
N GLU A 73 61.36 4.74 -70.58
CA GLU A 73 60.67 3.47 -70.79
C GLU A 73 60.56 2.66 -69.50
N GLU A 74 61.64 2.58 -68.72
CA GLU A 74 61.66 1.92 -67.41
C GLU A 74 60.72 2.62 -66.41
N HIS A 75 60.75 3.95 -66.38
CA HIS A 75 59.87 4.73 -65.51
C HIS A 75 58.41 4.56 -65.91
N ARG A 76 58.10 4.56 -67.21
CA ARG A 76 56.75 4.31 -67.72
C ARG A 76 56.24 2.94 -67.27
N ARG A 77 57.04 1.89 -67.44
CA ARG A 77 56.68 0.53 -66.99
C ARG A 77 56.40 0.48 -65.48
N THR A 78 57.26 1.11 -64.68
CA THR A 78 57.09 1.17 -63.22
C THR A 78 55.77 1.85 -62.82
N VAL A 79 55.44 2.97 -63.48
CA VAL A 79 54.19 3.70 -63.22
C VAL A 79 52.98 2.88 -63.65
N GLU A 80 53.04 2.21 -64.81
CA GLU A 80 51.98 1.32 -65.29
C GLU A 80 51.71 0.18 -64.29
N GLU A 81 52.74 -0.48 -63.78
CA GLU A 81 52.63 -1.53 -62.77
C GLU A 81 52.01 -1.02 -61.46
N GLN A 82 52.41 0.16 -61.00
CA GLN A 82 51.84 0.78 -59.79
C GLN A 82 50.37 1.15 -59.97
N ILE A 83 50.00 1.69 -61.13
CA ILE A 83 48.60 2.02 -61.46
C ILE A 83 47.76 0.76 -61.46
N GLN A 84 48.23 -0.31 -62.12
CA GLN A 84 47.50 -1.57 -62.16
C GLN A 84 47.31 -2.15 -60.76
N LYS A 85 48.35 -2.16 -59.94
CA LYS A 85 48.25 -2.63 -58.55
C LYS A 85 47.25 -1.83 -57.72
N LEU A 86 47.26 -0.50 -57.86
CA LEU A 86 46.30 0.38 -57.19
C LEU A 86 44.87 0.14 -57.65
N GLN A 87 44.66 -0.17 -58.93
CA GLN A 87 43.34 -0.52 -59.47
C GLN A 87 42.84 -1.83 -58.88
N GLU A 88 43.67 -2.87 -58.87
CA GLU A 88 43.33 -4.19 -58.30
C GLU A 88 42.99 -4.08 -56.80
N GLU A 89 43.82 -3.37 -56.02
CA GLU A 89 43.54 -3.12 -54.59
C GLU A 89 42.24 -2.33 -54.39
N SER A 90 42.00 -1.31 -55.21
CA SER A 90 40.77 -0.50 -55.13
C SER A 90 39.51 -1.31 -55.46
N GLU A 91 39.57 -2.21 -56.44
CA GLU A 91 38.47 -3.10 -56.80
C GLU A 91 38.20 -4.12 -55.68
N GLU A 92 39.24 -4.68 -55.07
CA GLU A 92 39.10 -5.58 -53.91
C GLU A 92 38.42 -4.86 -52.72
N TYR A 93 38.85 -3.64 -52.41
CA TYR A 93 38.22 -2.84 -51.35
C TYR A 93 36.76 -2.50 -51.68
N ALA A 94 36.46 -2.15 -52.93
CA ALA A 94 35.09 -1.86 -53.35
C ALA A 94 34.18 -3.08 -53.15
N HIS A 95 34.61 -4.26 -53.63
CA HIS A 95 33.87 -5.50 -53.47
C HIS A 95 33.64 -5.86 -52.00
N LYS A 96 34.67 -5.72 -51.16
CA LYS A 96 34.56 -5.99 -49.72
C LYS A 96 33.58 -5.04 -49.03
N ILE A 97 33.57 -3.77 -49.41
CA ILE A 97 32.61 -2.78 -48.90
C ILE A 97 31.19 -3.16 -49.33
N GLU A 98 30.98 -3.60 -50.57
CA GLU A 98 29.68 -4.07 -51.06
C GLU A 98 29.17 -5.27 -50.25
N GLU A 99 29.99 -6.31 -50.06
CA GLU A 99 29.64 -7.47 -49.22
C GLU A 99 29.32 -7.08 -47.77
N ASP A 100 30.12 -6.17 -47.19
CA ASP A 100 29.91 -5.69 -45.82
C ASP A 100 28.59 -4.92 -45.70
N VAL A 101 28.24 -4.10 -46.70
CA VAL A 101 26.97 -3.37 -46.77
C VAL A 101 25.78 -4.32 -46.89
N GLU A 102 25.85 -5.31 -47.78
CA GLU A 102 24.80 -6.33 -47.94
C GLU A 102 24.56 -7.08 -46.63
N ARG A 103 25.63 -7.56 -45.98
CA ARG A 103 25.54 -8.25 -44.69
C ARG A 103 24.96 -7.37 -43.58
N ILE A 104 25.27 -6.08 -43.57
CA ILE A 104 24.68 -5.14 -42.61
C ILE A 104 23.19 -4.96 -42.87
N GLN A 105 22.78 -4.82 -44.13
CA GLN A 105 21.37 -4.69 -44.52
C GLN A 105 20.56 -5.92 -44.13
N GLU A 106 21.06 -7.13 -44.39
CA GLU A 106 20.40 -8.38 -43.99
C GLU A 106 20.20 -8.47 -42.47
N ARG A 107 21.25 -8.14 -41.68
CA ARG A 107 21.16 -8.16 -40.22
C ARG A 107 20.20 -7.10 -39.69
N LEU A 108 20.12 -5.94 -40.33
CA LEU A 108 19.19 -4.89 -39.97
C LEU A 108 17.74 -5.36 -40.20
N GLU A 109 17.46 -5.96 -41.36
CA GLU A 109 16.13 -6.48 -41.70
C GLU A 109 15.69 -7.56 -40.71
N GLN A 110 16.57 -8.54 -40.44
CA GLN A 110 16.29 -9.60 -39.47
C GLN A 110 16.07 -9.04 -38.05
N THR A 111 16.80 -7.99 -37.67
CA THR A 111 16.59 -7.33 -36.37
C THR A 111 15.24 -6.62 -36.33
N ARG A 112 14.83 -5.98 -37.43
CA ARG A 112 13.54 -5.31 -37.55
C ARG A 112 12.39 -6.31 -37.43
N GLU A 113 12.41 -7.38 -38.21
CA GLU A 113 11.37 -8.43 -38.19
C GLU A 113 11.23 -9.05 -36.79
N ASN A 114 12.35 -9.40 -36.14
CA ASN A 114 12.32 -9.95 -34.79
C ASN A 114 11.72 -8.97 -33.76
N ALA A 115 11.99 -7.67 -33.91
CA ALA A 115 11.43 -6.65 -33.04
C ALA A 115 9.93 -6.46 -33.28
N GLU A 116 9.48 -6.45 -34.53
CA GLU A 116 8.07 -6.40 -34.93
C GLU A 116 7.30 -7.59 -34.34
N ASP A 117 7.80 -8.81 -34.50
CA ASP A 117 7.23 -10.03 -33.92
C ASP A 117 7.10 -9.97 -32.39
N GLN A 118 8.13 -9.45 -31.71
CA GLN A 118 8.10 -9.32 -30.25
C GLN A 118 7.08 -8.28 -29.79
N ILE A 119 6.98 -7.16 -30.49
CA ILE A 119 6.00 -6.10 -30.20
C ILE A 119 4.59 -6.65 -30.39
N GLU A 120 4.33 -7.39 -31.47
CA GLU A 120 3.02 -8.00 -31.72
C GLU A 120 2.61 -8.97 -30.61
N ARG A 121 3.49 -9.89 -30.21
CA ARG A 121 3.22 -10.82 -29.10
C ARG A 121 2.95 -10.12 -27.76
N ILE A 122 3.67 -9.03 -27.49
CA ILE A 122 3.44 -8.23 -26.27
C ILE A 122 2.07 -7.56 -26.36
N HIS A 123 1.71 -7.01 -27.52
CA HIS A 123 0.42 -6.37 -27.74
C HIS A 123 -0.74 -7.34 -27.52
N GLU A 124 -0.68 -8.53 -28.12
CA GLU A 124 -1.69 -9.58 -27.96
C GLU A 124 -1.85 -9.99 -26.49
N LYS A 125 -0.73 -10.15 -25.76
CA LYS A 125 -0.76 -10.52 -24.35
C LYS A 125 -1.39 -9.43 -23.48
N ILE A 126 -1.05 -8.17 -23.74
CA ILE A 126 -1.66 -7.03 -23.03
C ILE A 126 -3.17 -6.99 -23.27
N GLU A 127 -3.61 -7.22 -24.51
CA GLU A 127 -5.04 -7.25 -24.84
C GLU A 127 -5.77 -8.40 -24.12
N GLN A 128 -5.16 -9.58 -24.07
CA GLN A 128 -5.71 -10.73 -23.33
C GLN A 128 -5.80 -10.46 -21.83
N ASP A 129 -4.72 -9.94 -21.23
CA ASP A 129 -4.67 -9.61 -19.81
C ASP A 129 -5.69 -8.52 -19.44
N ALA A 130 -5.88 -7.52 -20.32
CA ALA A 130 -6.89 -6.47 -20.15
C ALA A 130 -8.31 -7.04 -20.15
N LYS A 131 -8.67 -7.88 -21.12
CA LYS A 131 -9.97 -8.56 -21.17
C LYS A 131 -10.21 -9.41 -19.93
N ALA A 132 -9.21 -10.18 -19.51
CA ALA A 132 -9.32 -11.00 -18.31
C ALA A 132 -9.53 -10.17 -17.03
N ALA A 133 -8.86 -9.02 -16.93
CA ALA A 133 -9.04 -8.09 -15.82
C ALA A 133 -10.45 -7.45 -15.83
N GLU A 134 -10.96 -7.04 -16.99
CA GLU A 134 -12.32 -6.52 -17.15
C GLU A 134 -13.37 -7.54 -16.70
N GLU A 135 -13.25 -8.81 -17.11
CA GLU A 135 -14.16 -9.87 -16.68
C GLU A 135 -14.09 -10.12 -15.16
N GLN A 136 -12.90 -10.03 -14.55
CA GLN A 136 -12.77 -10.18 -13.10
C GLN A 136 -13.43 -9.02 -12.35
N ILE A 137 -13.24 -7.78 -12.83
CA ILE A 137 -13.88 -6.60 -12.26
C ILE A 137 -15.40 -6.74 -12.34
N GLU A 138 -15.94 -7.22 -13.47
CA GLU A 138 -17.37 -7.39 -13.63
C GLU A 138 -17.94 -8.43 -12.66
N ARG A 139 -17.29 -9.59 -12.52
CA ARG A 139 -17.67 -10.61 -11.52
C ARG A 139 -17.62 -10.09 -10.08
N ILE A 140 -16.67 -9.21 -9.76
CA ILE A 140 -16.58 -8.57 -8.43
C ILE A 140 -17.75 -7.60 -8.23
N ARG A 141 -18.11 -6.81 -9.25
CA ARG A 141 -19.25 -5.89 -9.20
C ARG A 141 -20.55 -6.64 -8.98
N GLU A 142 -20.80 -7.69 -9.76
CA GLU A 142 -22.00 -8.54 -9.63
C GLU A 142 -22.14 -9.09 -8.21
N LYS A 143 -21.06 -9.66 -7.65
CA LYS A 143 -21.08 -10.17 -6.26
C LYS A 143 -21.30 -9.06 -5.23
N ALA A 144 -20.69 -7.89 -5.43
CA ALA A 144 -20.84 -6.76 -4.52
C ALA A 144 -22.29 -6.23 -4.52
N GLU A 145 -22.95 -6.25 -5.69
CA GLU A 145 -24.37 -5.93 -5.83
C GLU A 145 -25.25 -6.97 -5.13
N GLU A 146 -25.01 -8.27 -5.36
CA GLU A 146 -25.72 -9.35 -4.66
C GLU A 146 -25.60 -9.26 -3.13
N TYR A 147 -24.41 -8.97 -2.61
CA TYR A 147 -24.21 -8.78 -1.17
C TYR A 147 -24.95 -7.55 -0.63
N ARG A 148 -25.02 -6.47 -1.42
CA ARG A 148 -25.75 -5.26 -1.04
C ARG A 148 -27.25 -5.56 -0.96
N ASP A 149 -27.81 -6.16 -1.99
CA ASP A 149 -29.23 -6.49 -2.06
C ASP A 149 -29.65 -7.42 -0.91
N ASN A 150 -28.88 -8.48 -0.65
CA ASN A 150 -29.15 -9.38 0.48
C ASN A 150 -29.03 -8.66 1.85
N SER A 151 -28.07 -7.73 1.97
CA SER A 151 -27.93 -6.95 3.21
C SER A 151 -29.11 -5.99 3.40
N ASP A 152 -29.57 -5.33 2.34
CA ASP A 152 -30.73 -4.44 2.36
C ASP A 152 -32.00 -5.23 2.73
N GLU A 153 -32.22 -6.40 2.15
CA GLU A 153 -33.33 -7.29 2.54
C GLU A 153 -33.28 -7.70 4.02
N ARG A 154 -32.08 -8.03 4.54
CA ARG A 154 -31.91 -8.39 5.95
C ARG A 154 -32.19 -7.21 6.86
N ILE A 155 -31.73 -6.02 6.49
CA ILE A 155 -32.00 -4.79 7.23
C ILE A 155 -33.51 -4.53 7.27
N GLU A 156 -34.22 -4.70 6.15
CA GLU A 156 -35.67 -4.49 6.09
C GLU A 156 -36.42 -5.49 6.98
N ARG A 157 -36.08 -6.78 6.92
CA ARG A 157 -36.65 -7.80 7.84
C ARG A 157 -36.38 -7.49 9.32
N ILE A 158 -35.22 -6.91 9.64
CA ILE A 158 -34.91 -6.48 11.00
C ILE A 158 -35.79 -5.30 11.41
N ARG A 159 -36.01 -4.32 10.51
CA ARG A 159 -36.88 -3.17 10.76
C ARG A 159 -38.31 -3.62 11.04
N GLU A 160 -38.88 -4.47 10.20
CA GLU A 160 -40.23 -5.04 10.38
C GLU A 160 -40.36 -5.70 11.75
N ARG A 161 -39.37 -6.53 12.14
CA ARG A 161 -39.41 -7.23 13.42
C ARG A 161 -39.26 -6.30 14.63
N ILE A 162 -38.49 -5.21 14.49
CA ILE A 162 -38.40 -4.18 15.53
C ILE A 162 -39.77 -3.50 15.70
N GLU A 163 -40.47 -3.22 14.61
CA GLU A 163 -41.79 -2.62 14.62
C GLU A 163 -42.83 -3.56 15.28
N GLU A 164 -42.85 -4.84 14.90
CA GLU A 164 -43.69 -5.85 15.56
C GLU A 164 -43.43 -5.96 17.07
N LEU A 165 -42.16 -5.96 17.47
CA LEU A 165 -41.78 -6.02 18.89
C LEU A 165 -42.19 -4.75 19.64
N ARG A 166 -42.10 -3.59 18.99
CA ARG A 166 -42.55 -2.32 19.55
C ARG A 166 -44.06 -2.35 19.78
N ASP A 167 -44.84 -2.73 18.78
CA ASP A 167 -46.29 -2.83 18.88
C ASP A 167 -46.72 -3.83 19.96
N ALA A 168 -46.03 -4.97 20.05
CA ALA A 168 -46.28 -5.95 21.11
C ALA A 168 -45.96 -5.40 22.51
N ALA A 169 -44.89 -4.62 22.64
CA ALA A 169 -44.51 -3.99 23.90
C ALA A 169 -45.51 -2.88 24.30
N GLU A 170 -45.97 -2.07 23.36
CA GLU A 170 -47.00 -1.04 23.59
C GLU A 170 -48.31 -1.69 24.07
N ASN A 171 -48.82 -2.70 23.36
CA ASN A 171 -50.01 -3.46 23.76
C ASN A 171 -49.88 -4.10 25.16
N ARG A 172 -48.70 -4.64 25.49
CA ARG A 172 -48.46 -5.24 26.82
C ARG A 172 -48.46 -4.19 27.91
N THR A 173 -47.90 -3.02 27.65
CA THR A 173 -47.85 -1.89 28.58
C THR A 173 -49.28 -1.38 28.85
N GLU A 174 -50.11 -1.24 27.81
CA GLU A 174 -51.51 -0.87 27.96
C GLU A 174 -52.30 -1.88 28.79
N ARG A 175 -52.10 -3.19 28.55
CA ARG A 175 -52.74 -4.25 29.35
C ARG A 175 -52.32 -4.18 30.82
N PHE A 176 -51.02 -3.99 31.07
CA PHE A 176 -50.48 -3.91 32.43
C PHE A 176 -51.07 -2.70 33.17
N HIS A 177 -51.19 -1.54 32.53
CA HIS A 177 -51.86 -0.37 33.09
C HIS A 177 -53.31 -0.67 33.49
N PHE A 178 -54.07 -1.32 32.61
CA PHE A 178 -55.46 -1.71 32.90
C PHE A 178 -55.57 -2.72 34.06
N GLU A 179 -54.68 -3.71 34.12
CA GLU A 179 -54.63 -4.70 35.22
C GLU A 179 -54.22 -4.06 36.56
N THR A 180 -53.32 -3.08 36.56
CA THR A 180 -52.94 -2.37 37.79
C THR A 180 -54.04 -1.45 38.30
N ASP A 181 -54.77 -0.77 37.41
CA ASP A 181 -55.87 0.11 37.82
C ASP A 181 -57.03 -0.70 38.44
N THR A 182 -57.33 -1.87 37.88
CA THR A 182 -58.35 -2.78 38.42
C THR A 182 -57.94 -3.45 39.74
N TRP A 183 -56.65 -3.78 39.92
CA TRP A 183 -56.18 -4.38 41.18
C TRP A 183 -56.17 -3.39 42.36
N VAL A 184 -55.86 -2.11 42.10
CA VAL A 184 -55.88 -1.04 43.12
C VAL A 184 -57.31 -0.73 43.58
N GLU A 185 -58.32 -0.89 42.72
CA GLU A 185 -59.73 -0.72 43.10
C GLU A 185 -60.29 -1.88 43.94
N GLU A 186 -59.81 -3.12 43.77
CA GLU A 186 -60.29 -4.29 44.53
C GLU A 186 -59.65 -4.48 45.91
N HIS A 187 -58.48 -3.88 46.18
CA HIS A 187 -57.69 -4.15 47.40
C HIS A 187 -57.52 -2.97 48.37
N ASN A 188 -58.25 -1.87 48.20
CA ASN A 188 -58.30 -0.80 49.21
C ASN A 188 -59.30 -1.13 50.33
N ILE A 189 -59.10 -2.27 50.99
CA ILE A 189 -59.93 -2.72 52.12
C ILE A 189 -59.43 -2.00 53.38
N PRO A 190 -60.27 -1.26 54.12
CA PRO A 190 -59.88 -0.57 55.35
C PRO A 190 -59.21 -1.54 56.33
N ASN A 191 -58.09 -1.16 56.93
CA ASN A 191 -57.43 -1.93 57.98
C ASN A 191 -58.24 -1.83 59.30
N SER A 192 -59.46 -2.40 59.32
CA SER A 192 -60.32 -2.48 60.50
C SER A 192 -60.36 -3.90 61.04
N PRO A 193 -60.64 -4.12 62.33
CA PRO A 193 -60.72 -5.47 62.89
C PRO A 193 -61.69 -6.38 62.14
N GLN A 194 -62.84 -5.86 61.70
CA GLN A 194 -63.85 -6.65 60.99
C GLN A 194 -63.36 -7.10 59.62
N SER A 195 -62.59 -6.25 58.91
CA SER A 195 -62.06 -6.63 57.61
C SER A 195 -60.95 -7.68 57.74
N LEU A 196 -60.07 -7.54 58.73
CA LEU A 196 -59.03 -8.52 59.03
C LEU A 196 -59.62 -9.87 59.45
N ILE A 197 -60.64 -9.87 60.31
CA ILE A 197 -61.39 -11.08 60.68
C ILE A 197 -62.00 -11.72 59.43
N ARG A 198 -62.75 -10.97 58.62
CA ARG A 198 -63.37 -11.51 57.40
C ARG A 198 -62.33 -12.12 56.45
N ARG A 199 -61.13 -11.53 56.38
CA ARG A 199 -60.07 -11.95 55.45
C ARG A 199 -59.30 -13.17 55.92
N PHE A 200 -58.99 -13.26 57.21
CA PHE A 200 -57.99 -14.20 57.71
C PHE A 200 -58.51 -15.21 58.73
N ASP A 201 -59.63 -14.96 59.41
CA ASP A 201 -60.06 -15.73 60.58
C ASP A 201 -60.28 -17.22 60.26
N ALA A 202 -60.92 -17.54 59.12
CA ALA A 202 -61.10 -18.94 58.70
C ALA A 202 -59.76 -19.69 58.49
N LYS A 203 -58.74 -19.00 57.98
CA LYS A 203 -57.40 -19.59 57.79
C LYS A 203 -56.64 -19.66 59.10
N TYR A 204 -56.78 -18.64 59.94
CA TYR A 204 -56.20 -18.62 61.28
C TYR A 204 -56.75 -19.76 62.13
N ASP A 205 -58.07 -19.95 62.18
CA ASP A 205 -58.71 -21.02 62.97
C ASP A 205 -58.23 -22.41 62.56
N ALA A 206 -58.13 -22.65 61.25
CA ALA A 206 -57.59 -23.90 60.71
C ALA A 206 -56.12 -24.11 61.11
N ARG A 207 -55.29 -23.07 61.02
CA ARG A 207 -53.87 -23.13 61.43
C ARG A 207 -53.73 -23.29 62.95
N HIS A 208 -54.50 -22.56 63.72
CA HIS A 208 -54.52 -22.58 65.18
C HIS A 208 -54.81 -24.00 65.69
N ALA A 209 -55.82 -24.68 65.14
CA ALA A 209 -56.17 -26.05 65.52
C ALA A 209 -55.03 -27.07 65.30
N ALA A 210 -54.16 -26.82 64.31
CA ALA A 210 -53.00 -27.65 63.99
C ALA A 210 -51.70 -27.23 64.70
N THR A 211 -51.68 -26.06 65.36
CA THR A 211 -50.45 -25.47 65.88
C THR A 211 -50.10 -26.02 67.27
N THR A 212 -48.85 -26.47 67.42
CA THR A 212 -48.24 -26.83 68.71
C THR A 212 -47.13 -25.82 68.99
N VAL A 213 -47.10 -25.29 70.21
CA VAL A 213 -46.11 -24.32 70.68
C VAL A 213 -45.20 -24.98 71.69
N SER A 214 -43.92 -24.62 71.67
CA SER A 214 -42.92 -25.06 72.66
C SER A 214 -41.99 -23.90 72.95
N ASN A 215 -42.27 -23.18 74.02
CA ASN A 215 -41.52 -22.00 74.43
C ASN A 215 -40.85 -22.25 75.78
N SER A 216 -39.59 -21.83 75.89
CA SER A 216 -38.79 -21.91 77.12
C SER A 216 -37.99 -20.63 77.26
N TYR A 217 -38.32 -19.84 78.28
CA TYR A 217 -37.67 -18.59 78.58
C TYR A 217 -36.80 -18.74 79.82
N VAL A 218 -35.54 -18.35 79.68
CA VAL A 218 -34.52 -18.40 80.73
C VAL A 218 -34.04 -16.98 81.00
N MET A 219 -34.07 -16.53 82.26
CA MET A 219 -33.50 -15.26 82.70
C MET A 219 -32.43 -15.52 83.76
N ASN A 220 -31.25 -14.92 83.59
CA ASN A 220 -30.11 -15.09 84.51
C ASN A 220 -29.77 -16.58 84.82
N GLY A 221 -29.94 -17.46 83.82
CA GLY A 221 -29.68 -18.89 83.96
C GLY A 221 -30.81 -19.71 84.62
N VAL A 222 -31.94 -19.07 84.98
CA VAL A 222 -33.11 -19.73 85.58
C VAL A 222 -34.26 -19.76 84.58
N GLU A 223 -34.87 -20.94 84.37
CA GLU A 223 -36.06 -21.11 83.53
C GLU A 223 -37.27 -20.46 84.22
N VAL A 224 -37.71 -19.30 83.71
CA VAL A 224 -38.81 -18.51 84.29
C VAL A 224 -40.17 -18.86 83.69
N LEU A 225 -40.20 -19.28 82.43
CA LEU A 225 -41.44 -19.70 81.78
C LEU A 225 -41.16 -20.82 80.77
N LYS A 226 -41.70 -22.00 81.05
CA LYS A 226 -41.74 -23.10 80.09
C LYS A 226 -43.16 -23.56 79.87
N TYR A 227 -43.50 -23.75 78.60
CA TYR A 227 -44.70 -24.47 78.21
C TYR A 227 -44.51 -25.11 76.84
N SER A 228 -45.04 -26.32 76.70
CA SER A 228 -45.12 -27.01 75.42
C SER A 228 -46.46 -27.70 75.30
N GLY A 229 -47.02 -27.74 74.09
CA GLY A 229 -48.31 -28.34 73.82
C GLY A 229 -49.14 -27.53 72.83
N LYS A 230 -50.43 -27.85 72.73
CA LYS A 230 -51.35 -27.10 71.86
C LYS A 230 -51.56 -25.68 72.39
N LEU A 231 -51.84 -24.75 71.48
CA LEU A 231 -52.38 -23.44 71.84
C LEU A 231 -53.65 -23.61 72.67
N LEU A 232 -53.92 -22.64 73.55
CA LEU A 232 -55.16 -22.62 74.33
C LEU A 232 -56.37 -22.65 73.39
N PRO A 233 -57.47 -23.32 73.75
CA PRO A 233 -58.67 -23.31 72.92
C PRO A 233 -59.09 -21.87 72.60
N LEU A 234 -59.48 -21.62 71.35
CA LEU A 234 -59.89 -20.28 70.91
C LEU A 234 -61.00 -19.70 71.78
N THR A 235 -61.91 -20.55 72.28
CA THR A 235 -62.96 -20.13 73.23
C THR A 235 -62.39 -19.59 74.53
N GLU A 236 -61.31 -20.16 75.07
CA GLU A 236 -60.62 -19.64 76.26
C GLU A 236 -59.89 -18.33 75.96
N MET A 237 -59.29 -18.23 74.77
CA MET A 237 -58.61 -17.01 74.34
C MET A 237 -59.58 -15.86 74.11
N ASP A 238 -60.71 -16.13 73.47
CA ASP A 238 -61.72 -15.14 73.12
C ASP A 238 -62.53 -14.67 74.34
N GLU A 239 -62.69 -15.52 75.38
CA GLU A 239 -63.30 -15.14 76.65
C GLU A 239 -62.46 -14.10 77.42
N ARG A 240 -61.12 -14.19 77.33
CA ARG A 240 -60.22 -13.22 77.97
C ARG A 240 -59.86 -12.03 77.08
N TYR A 241 -59.63 -12.29 75.80
CA TYR A 241 -59.17 -11.31 74.82
C TYR A 241 -59.95 -11.48 73.52
N PRO A 242 -61.16 -10.90 73.43
CA PRO A 242 -61.99 -10.99 72.22
C PRO A 242 -61.24 -10.55 70.97
N ARG A 243 -61.30 -11.33 69.87
CA ARG A 243 -60.51 -11.09 68.65
C ARG A 243 -60.63 -9.68 68.09
N SER A 244 -61.86 -9.17 68.02
CA SER A 244 -62.12 -7.85 67.45
C SER A 244 -61.45 -6.74 68.26
N GLU A 245 -61.53 -6.82 69.59
CA GLU A 245 -60.92 -5.85 70.49
C GLU A 245 -59.39 -5.98 70.44
N TRP A 246 -58.89 -7.20 70.44
CA TRP A 246 -57.46 -7.48 70.34
C TRP A 246 -56.85 -6.91 69.06
N LEU A 247 -57.51 -7.09 67.91
CA LEU A 247 -57.06 -6.54 66.63
C LEU A 247 -57.19 -5.02 66.58
N GLN A 248 -58.19 -4.44 67.25
CA GLN A 248 -58.35 -2.98 67.31
C GLN A 248 -57.12 -2.32 67.92
N ILE A 249 -56.47 -2.95 68.90
CA ILE A 249 -55.25 -2.43 69.53
C ILE A 249 -54.11 -2.25 68.51
N PHE A 250 -53.95 -3.17 67.56
CA PHE A 250 -52.92 -3.06 66.51
C PHE A 250 -53.30 -2.03 65.44
N VAL A 251 -54.58 -1.95 65.11
CA VAL A 251 -55.12 -0.93 64.20
C VAL A 251 -54.92 0.48 64.76
N ASP A 252 -55.24 0.70 66.04
CA ASP A 252 -55.07 2.00 66.71
C ASP A 252 -53.61 2.44 66.80
N LYS A 253 -52.69 1.46 66.85
CA LYS A 253 -51.24 1.70 66.83
C LYS A 253 -50.66 1.82 65.41
N ASN A 254 -51.52 1.83 64.39
CA ASN A 254 -51.18 1.93 62.97
C ASN A 254 -50.18 0.85 62.49
N ILE A 255 -50.35 -0.37 62.99
CA ILE A 255 -49.49 -1.50 62.63
C ILE A 255 -50.11 -2.22 61.45
N PRO A 256 -49.39 -2.35 60.34
CA PRO A 256 -49.92 -2.98 59.16
C PRO A 256 -50.04 -4.50 59.39
N ILE A 257 -51.25 -5.03 59.23
CA ILE A 257 -51.53 -6.48 59.20
C ILE A 257 -51.85 -6.84 57.76
N GLU A 258 -50.81 -7.03 56.95
CA GLU A 258 -50.94 -7.10 55.49
C GLU A 258 -51.25 -8.50 55.00
N ASN A 259 -50.81 -9.51 55.75
CA ASN A 259 -50.87 -10.91 55.37
C ASN A 259 -51.29 -11.81 56.55
N LEU A 260 -51.51 -13.10 56.24
CA LEU A 260 -51.95 -14.09 57.22
C LEU A 260 -50.91 -14.31 58.33
N GLU A 261 -49.61 -14.15 58.06
CA GLU A 261 -48.57 -14.35 59.07
C GLU A 261 -48.63 -13.25 60.14
N ASP A 262 -48.78 -11.99 59.71
CA ASP A 262 -49.00 -10.87 60.64
C ASP A 262 -50.25 -11.09 61.49
N TYR A 263 -51.35 -11.51 60.87
CA TYR A 263 -52.60 -11.80 61.55
C TYR A 263 -52.44 -12.93 62.58
N CYS A 264 -51.80 -14.04 62.19
CA CYS A 264 -51.51 -15.15 63.09
C CYS A 264 -50.64 -14.72 64.26
N ARG A 265 -49.57 -13.95 63.99
CA ARG A 265 -48.65 -13.44 65.00
C ARG A 265 -49.38 -12.57 66.03
N CYS A 266 -50.19 -11.62 65.57
CA CYS A 266 -51.01 -10.78 66.45
C CYS A 266 -51.94 -11.63 67.32
N LEU A 267 -52.69 -12.57 66.74
CA LEU A 267 -53.66 -13.35 67.51
C LEU A 267 -53.03 -14.37 68.46
N ASN A 268 -51.89 -14.96 68.10
CA ASN A 268 -51.17 -15.93 68.95
C ASN A 268 -50.53 -15.29 70.17
N ALA A 269 -50.26 -13.98 70.15
CA ALA A 269 -49.81 -13.25 71.34
C ALA A 269 -50.77 -13.37 72.52
N ARG A 270 -52.08 -13.55 72.27
CA ARG A 270 -53.09 -13.77 73.32
C ARG A 270 -52.83 -15.04 74.11
N ASP A 271 -52.40 -16.13 73.46
CA ASP A 271 -52.08 -17.40 74.14
C ASP A 271 -50.94 -17.19 75.14
N MET A 272 -49.90 -16.48 74.71
CA MET A 272 -48.75 -16.15 75.56
C MET A 272 -49.19 -15.30 76.75
N LEU A 273 -49.94 -14.23 76.55
CA LEU A 273 -50.43 -13.38 77.64
C LEU A 273 -51.24 -14.14 78.67
N ILE A 274 -52.18 -14.99 78.24
CA ILE A 274 -53.02 -15.77 79.16
C ILE A 274 -52.15 -16.72 80.01
N ARG A 275 -51.08 -17.29 79.43
CA ARG A 275 -50.15 -18.14 80.16
C ARG A 275 -49.29 -17.36 81.14
N ILE A 276 -48.83 -16.16 80.76
CA ILE A 276 -48.06 -15.28 81.66
C ILE A 276 -48.96 -14.80 82.81
N GLN A 277 -50.20 -14.42 82.54
CA GLN A 277 -51.16 -13.96 83.57
C GLN A 277 -51.32 -14.95 84.71
N LYS A 278 -51.32 -16.25 84.40
CA LYS A 278 -51.45 -17.35 85.37
C LYS A 278 -50.19 -17.54 86.23
N LYS A 279 -49.11 -16.80 85.99
CA LYS A 279 -47.82 -16.91 86.68
C LYS A 279 -47.29 -15.53 87.11
N PRO A 280 -47.68 -15.02 88.29
CA PRO A 280 -47.20 -13.75 88.83
C PRO A 280 -45.69 -13.58 88.83
N ASP A 281 -44.97 -14.66 89.13
CA ASP A 281 -43.50 -14.67 89.12
C ASP A 281 -42.91 -14.29 87.75
N VAL A 282 -43.65 -14.51 86.65
CA VAL A 282 -43.17 -14.22 85.29
C VAL A 282 -43.28 -12.73 84.98
N TRP A 283 -44.43 -12.11 85.21
CA TRP A 283 -44.61 -10.68 84.89
C TRP A 283 -43.98 -9.73 85.93
N THR A 284 -43.60 -10.25 87.10
CA THR A 284 -42.75 -9.57 88.09
C THR A 284 -41.24 -9.81 87.88
N SER A 285 -40.83 -10.69 86.95
CA SER A 285 -39.41 -11.06 86.79
C SER A 285 -38.61 -10.17 85.84
N GLY A 286 -39.26 -9.29 85.08
CA GLY A 286 -38.60 -8.52 84.02
C GLY A 286 -38.60 -9.21 82.64
N LEU A 287 -39.42 -10.25 82.44
CA LEU A 287 -39.42 -11.05 81.23
C LEU A 287 -39.81 -10.21 80.01
N PHE A 288 -39.16 -10.47 78.88
CA PHE A 288 -39.25 -9.71 77.64
C PHE A 288 -38.69 -8.29 77.73
N GLU A 289 -37.80 -7.98 78.67
CA GLU A 289 -37.29 -6.60 78.84
C GLU A 289 -38.41 -5.59 79.16
N ILE A 290 -39.54 -6.08 79.69
CA ILE A 290 -40.57 -5.29 80.33
C ILE A 290 -40.15 -5.19 81.80
N PRO A 291 -39.99 -3.98 82.38
CA PRO A 291 -39.65 -3.85 83.80
C PRO A 291 -40.59 -4.68 84.69
N PRO A 292 -40.10 -5.23 85.82
CA PRO A 292 -40.97 -5.83 86.84
C PRO A 292 -42.15 -4.91 87.17
N MET A 293 -43.37 -5.38 86.96
CA MET A 293 -44.59 -4.63 87.28
C MET A 293 -45.29 -5.25 88.49
N GLU A 294 -45.91 -4.43 89.33
CA GLU A 294 -46.70 -4.90 90.48
C GLU A 294 -48.16 -5.25 90.11
N ASP A 295 -48.62 -4.78 88.95
CA ASP A 295 -49.98 -5.00 88.43
C ASP A 295 -49.98 -5.63 87.03
N TRP A 296 -50.99 -6.47 86.77
CA TRP A 296 -51.12 -7.22 85.53
C TRP A 296 -51.47 -6.32 84.35
N GLU A 297 -52.31 -5.32 84.56
CA GLU A 297 -52.81 -4.41 83.54
C GLU A 297 -51.66 -3.61 82.89
N THR A 298 -50.76 -3.06 83.71
CA THR A 298 -49.56 -2.35 83.22
C THR A 298 -48.61 -3.30 82.49
N TYR A 299 -48.43 -4.53 82.98
CA TYR A 299 -47.62 -5.52 82.27
C TYR A 299 -48.23 -5.89 80.91
N GLN A 300 -49.54 -6.10 80.85
CA GLN A 300 -50.26 -6.41 79.62
C GLN A 300 -50.09 -5.30 78.57
N GLU A 301 -50.24 -4.04 78.97
CA GLU A 301 -50.03 -2.90 78.06
C GLU A 301 -48.58 -2.81 77.58
N ALA A 302 -47.60 -2.99 78.47
CA ALA A 302 -46.19 -2.99 78.11
C ALA A 302 -45.83 -4.14 77.16
N TYR A 303 -46.41 -5.33 77.37
CA TYR A 303 -46.24 -6.49 76.50
C TYR A 303 -46.82 -6.25 75.11
N ILE A 304 -48.01 -5.66 75.02
CA ILE A 304 -48.58 -5.23 73.75
C ILE A 304 -47.65 -4.22 73.08
N ASN A 305 -47.23 -3.15 73.78
CA ASN A 305 -46.33 -2.15 73.22
C ASN A 305 -45.03 -2.77 72.68
N GLN A 306 -44.52 -3.80 73.35
CA GLN A 306 -43.35 -4.52 72.89
C GLN A 306 -43.59 -5.32 71.61
N LEU A 307 -44.73 -6.03 71.48
CA LEU A 307 -45.08 -6.73 70.25
C LEU A 307 -45.18 -5.80 69.04
N THR A 308 -45.41 -4.53 69.31
CA THR A 308 -45.60 -3.49 68.30
C THR A 308 -44.33 -2.70 67.98
N ASN A 309 -43.20 -2.98 68.63
CA ASN A 309 -41.95 -2.26 68.40
C ASN A 309 -41.20 -2.82 67.17
N PRO A 310 -41.03 -2.04 66.07
CA PRO A 310 -40.39 -2.52 64.83
C PRO A 310 -38.89 -2.80 64.98
N ASP A 311 -38.21 -2.19 65.97
CA ASP A 311 -36.76 -2.31 66.15
C ASP A 311 -36.33 -3.54 66.97
N ARG A 312 -37.29 -4.31 67.51
CA ARG A 312 -37.02 -5.58 68.19
C ARG A 312 -37.38 -6.76 67.29
N SER A 313 -36.35 -7.39 66.72
CA SER A 313 -36.47 -8.71 66.11
C SER A 313 -36.92 -9.72 67.19
N PRO A 314 -38.06 -10.39 67.04
CA PRO A 314 -38.52 -11.34 68.03
C PRO A 314 -37.58 -12.55 68.01
N HIS A 315 -36.77 -12.72 69.07
CA HIS A 315 -36.24 -14.03 69.41
C HIS A 315 -37.41 -14.91 69.86
N VAL A 316 -38.06 -15.58 68.90
CA VAL A 316 -38.97 -16.70 69.09
C VAL A 316 -38.61 -17.79 68.09
#